data_AF-A0A9Q0DJ30-F1
#
_entry.id   AF-A0A9Q0DJ30-F1
#
_cell.length_a   1.000
_cell.length_b   1.000
_cell.length_c   1.000
_cell.angle_alpha   90.00
_cell.angle_beta   90.00
_cell.angle_gamma   90.00
#
_symmetry.space_group_name_H-M   'P 1'
#
loop_
_entity.id
_entity.type
_entity.pdbx_description
1 polymer ?
#
loop_
_entity_poly.entity_id
_entity_poly.type
_entity_poly.pdbx_seq_one_letter_code
_entity_poly.pdbx_strand_id
1 'polypeptide(L)'
;MPPRWLISSGFFVSCVVAFCCGTSFPSNINIGGLFPTGAHEYEVFRFALARHNDLPKLVPQVDMVDTGSSFAMTYAFCSQFAKGVYAIMGLYDQRTVNMLMSFCGSLHVCFVTPSFPIHTNNQFVLQLRPQLQDPLMALVDHFQWSRFVYMYSSESALLIHRILDTAAERSWQVTSVNLDTLTEMAFIKLLHDLEYKKDYQVVLHCELERLNSILNLIAAQKRILKNYHYILVNLGFQDLNFTAFQSLGANVTGFQLVNTSDPNVDKLSQEWLDFDSKDLKLNRRRLKYTGALTYDGVSVMATAFQNLRKQRIDISRRGNAGECLVRLEGVTGHVQFNERGHRSNFTLTVMELSHTGPMKVGFWNEHEGYVNTAVYVPVVEEFYGLQNKTYVVTTILEAPYIMLKKNHEQLVGNDRYEGYCVELASEIAKHVGFNYRLELVGDGKYGSRDADSKMWNGMVGELVYGEVIDFTKPFMSLGISIMIKKPTKSKPGVFSFLDPLAYEIWMCIVFAYIGVSQSLQSHDPTNAYSSEPGQPHGYSQSQGPPQTNGQTQQKEKDSPEYTNEFGIFNSLWFSLGAFMQQGCDISP
;
A
#
# COMPACT_ATOMS: atom_id res chain seq x y z
N MET A 1 85.62 -65.09 -50.69
CA MET A 1 85.00 -65.10 -49.35
C MET A 1 83.78 -64.18 -49.36
N PRO A 2 82.57 -64.76 -49.38
CA PRO A 2 81.32 -64.16 -48.88
C PRO A 2 81.05 -64.68 -47.43
N PRO A 3 79.85 -64.60 -46.80
CA PRO A 3 78.75 -63.61 -46.85
C PRO A 3 78.19 -63.20 -45.44
N ARG A 4 77.21 -62.27 -45.45
CA ARG A 4 75.98 -62.06 -44.63
C ARG A 4 75.70 -62.83 -43.30
N TRP A 5 74.81 -62.19 -42.49
CA TRP A 5 74.15 -62.56 -41.20
C TRP A 5 74.95 -62.06 -39.96
N LEU A 6 74.46 -61.37 -38.91
CA LEU A 6 73.20 -61.40 -38.16
C LEU A 6 72.93 -60.07 -37.40
N ILE A 7 71.64 -59.67 -37.31
CA ILE A 7 70.86 -59.34 -36.09
C ILE A 7 71.35 -58.17 -35.18
N SER A 8 70.66 -57.03 -35.12
CA SER A 8 69.45 -56.77 -34.29
C SER A 8 69.67 -56.90 -32.76
N SER A 9 70.36 -55.94 -32.15
CA SER A 9 70.34 -55.74 -30.70
C SER A 9 70.90 -54.36 -30.32
N GLY A 10 70.15 -53.30 -30.58
CA GLY A 10 70.59 -51.94 -30.23
C GLY A 10 69.50 -50.88 -30.09
N PHE A 11 68.23 -51.20 -30.31
CA PHE A 11 67.14 -50.21 -30.35
C PHE A 11 66.12 -50.34 -29.21
N PHE A 12 66.43 -51.07 -28.13
CA PHE A 12 65.47 -51.34 -27.05
C PHE A 12 65.86 -50.81 -25.66
N VAL A 13 66.85 -49.92 -25.56
CA VAL A 13 67.30 -49.37 -24.25
C VAL A 13 67.10 -47.85 -24.12
N SER A 14 66.61 -47.15 -25.15
CA SER A 14 66.34 -45.70 -25.05
C SER A 14 64.86 -45.31 -24.98
N CYS A 15 63.94 -46.27 -24.80
CA CYS A 15 62.49 -46.01 -24.72
C CYS A 15 61.85 -46.28 -23.34
N VAL A 16 62.63 -46.61 -22.30
CA VAL A 16 62.08 -46.95 -20.96
C VAL A 16 62.23 -45.83 -19.91
N VAL A 17 62.82 -44.67 -20.26
CA VAL A 17 62.86 -43.50 -19.35
C VAL A 17 61.81 -42.43 -19.71
N ALA A 18 61.01 -42.62 -20.76
CA ALA A 18 60.02 -41.64 -21.21
C ALA A 18 58.57 -41.91 -20.75
N PHE A 19 58.35 -42.84 -19.81
CA PHE A 19 57.02 -43.22 -19.35
C PHE A 19 56.95 -43.24 -17.83
N CYS A 20 57.01 -42.05 -17.21
CA CYS A 20 56.54 -41.81 -15.83
C CYS A 20 56.61 -40.31 -15.40
N CYS A 21 56.50 -39.35 -16.32
CA CYS A 21 56.10 -37.99 -15.93
C CYS A 21 54.58 -37.89 -16.01
N GLY A 22 53.88 -38.58 -15.10
CA GLY A 22 52.53 -38.13 -14.75
C GLY A 22 52.71 -36.74 -14.14
N THR A 23 52.25 -35.70 -14.80
CA THR A 23 52.23 -34.34 -14.24
C THR A 23 51.38 -34.40 -12.97
N SER A 24 52.04 -34.52 -11.82
CA SER A 24 51.34 -34.43 -10.55
C SER A 24 50.76 -33.03 -10.47
N PHE A 25 49.44 -32.95 -10.34
CA PHE A 25 48.74 -31.68 -10.12
C PHE A 25 49.46 -30.88 -9.02
N PRO A 26 49.73 -29.57 -9.23
CA PRO A 26 50.59 -28.81 -8.35
C PRO A 26 50.04 -28.77 -6.92
N SER A 27 50.92 -28.98 -5.93
CA SER A 27 50.55 -28.95 -4.51
C SER A 27 50.24 -27.54 -4.02
N ASN A 28 50.86 -26.54 -4.64
CA ASN A 28 50.69 -25.12 -4.36
C ASN A 28 50.20 -24.39 -5.62
N ILE A 29 49.16 -23.57 -5.48
CA ILE A 29 48.58 -22.80 -6.58
C ILE A 29 48.70 -21.32 -6.25
N ASN A 30 49.42 -20.58 -7.09
CA ASN A 30 49.54 -19.14 -6.94
C ASN A 30 48.24 -18.46 -7.39
N ILE A 31 47.64 -17.67 -6.51
CA ILE A 31 46.46 -16.85 -6.78
C ILE A 31 46.79 -15.37 -6.55
N GLY A 32 46.19 -14.49 -7.33
CA GLY A 32 46.35 -13.05 -7.19
C GLY A 32 45.30 -12.43 -6.27
N GLY A 33 45.67 -11.36 -5.58
CA GLY A 33 44.75 -10.52 -4.81
C GLY A 33 44.91 -9.05 -5.20
N LEU A 34 43.80 -8.39 -5.55
CA LEU A 34 43.76 -6.95 -5.86
C LEU A 34 42.79 -6.26 -4.91
N PHE A 35 43.32 -5.55 -3.92
CA PHE A 35 42.52 -4.92 -2.87
C PHE A 35 42.95 -3.47 -2.63
N PRO A 36 42.01 -2.57 -2.27
CA PRO A 36 42.37 -1.25 -1.78
C PRO A 36 43.01 -1.32 -0.39
N THR A 37 43.83 -0.33 -0.08
CA THR A 37 44.50 -0.22 1.22
C THR A 37 43.48 -0.08 2.34
N GLY A 38 43.54 -0.97 3.34
CA GLY A 38 42.61 -0.97 4.48
C GLY A 38 41.25 -1.60 4.20
N ALA A 39 41.07 -2.31 3.08
CA ALA A 39 39.85 -3.02 2.76
C ALA A 39 39.55 -4.15 3.76
N HIS A 40 38.31 -4.19 4.27
CA HIS A 40 37.82 -5.28 5.10
C HIS A 40 37.92 -6.64 4.37
N GLU A 41 37.68 -6.63 3.06
CA GLU A 41 37.75 -7.80 2.19
C GLU A 41 39.15 -8.42 2.17
N TYR A 42 40.21 -7.62 2.23
CA TYR A 42 41.58 -8.15 2.28
C TYR A 42 41.85 -8.91 3.59
N GLU A 43 41.37 -8.40 4.72
CA GLU A 43 41.54 -9.07 6.01
C GLU A 43 40.79 -10.41 6.04
N VAL A 44 39.56 -10.42 5.51
CA VAL A 44 38.75 -11.64 5.40
C VAL A 44 39.36 -12.62 4.39
N PHE A 45 39.96 -12.15 3.30
CA PHE A 45 40.69 -12.98 2.35
C PHE A 45 41.83 -13.75 3.03
N ARG A 46 42.62 -13.08 3.90
CA ARG A 46 43.67 -13.74 4.68
C ARG A 46 43.11 -14.78 5.65
N PHE A 47 42.01 -14.44 6.34
CA PHE A 47 41.33 -15.35 7.25
C PHE A 47 40.81 -16.61 6.53
N ALA A 48 40.15 -16.44 5.39
CA ALA A 48 39.64 -17.55 4.59
C ALA A 48 40.77 -18.48 4.12
N LEU A 49 41.89 -17.93 3.66
CA LEU A 49 43.07 -18.72 3.25
C LEU A 49 43.72 -19.47 4.41
N ALA A 50 43.74 -18.88 5.62
CA ALA A 50 44.25 -19.57 6.80
C ALA A 50 43.39 -20.77 7.20
N ARG A 51 42.09 -20.74 6.87
CA ARG A 51 41.15 -21.83 7.16
C ARG A 51 41.18 -22.94 6.11
N HIS A 52 41.39 -22.59 4.85
CA HIS A 52 41.49 -23.53 3.73
C HIS A 52 42.94 -24.04 3.56
N ASN A 53 43.32 -25.02 4.38
CA ASN A 53 44.66 -25.65 4.33
C ASN A 53 44.73 -26.96 3.53
N ASP A 54 43.63 -27.37 2.90
CA ASP A 54 43.58 -28.57 2.09
C ASP A 54 44.42 -28.44 0.82
N LEU A 55 44.90 -29.58 0.29
CA LEU A 55 45.62 -29.61 -0.98
C LEU A 55 44.65 -29.59 -2.17
N PRO A 56 44.85 -28.72 -3.18
CA PRO A 56 46.02 -27.86 -3.39
C PRO A 56 45.99 -26.58 -2.52
N LYS A 57 47.13 -26.24 -1.92
CA LYS A 57 47.25 -25.05 -1.07
C LYS A 57 47.27 -23.79 -1.93
N LEU A 58 46.38 -22.85 -1.61
CA LEU A 58 46.32 -21.55 -2.28
C LEU A 58 47.40 -20.62 -1.70
N VAL A 59 48.27 -20.12 -2.57
CA VAL A 59 49.37 -19.21 -2.22
C VAL A 59 49.04 -17.81 -2.75
N PRO A 60 48.65 -16.87 -1.89
CA PRO A 60 48.24 -15.55 -2.32
C PRO A 60 49.43 -14.67 -2.70
N GLN A 61 49.28 -13.92 -3.79
CA GLN A 61 50.13 -12.80 -4.17
C GLN A 61 49.28 -11.54 -4.24
N VAL A 62 49.40 -10.67 -3.24
CA VAL A 62 48.51 -9.52 -3.09
C VAL A 62 49.22 -8.24 -3.47
N ASP A 63 48.60 -7.46 -4.35
CA ASP A 63 48.99 -6.10 -4.68
C ASP A 63 47.91 -5.14 -4.15
N MET A 64 48.32 -4.18 -3.31
CA MET A 64 47.44 -3.10 -2.85
C MET A 64 47.29 -2.07 -3.97
N VAL A 65 46.05 -1.73 -4.32
CA VAL A 65 45.78 -0.94 -5.53
C VAL A 65 44.65 0.07 -5.31
N ASP A 66 44.81 1.25 -5.89
CA ASP A 66 43.70 2.20 -6.03
C ASP A 66 42.74 1.71 -7.12
N THR A 67 41.59 1.18 -6.69
CA THR A 67 40.55 0.62 -7.57
C THR A 67 39.88 1.68 -8.44
N GLY A 68 39.98 2.96 -8.09
CA GLY A 68 39.44 4.07 -8.88
C GLY A 68 40.34 4.50 -10.05
N SER A 69 41.61 4.10 -10.03
CA SER A 69 42.58 4.43 -11.08
C SER A 69 42.74 3.27 -12.07
N SER A 70 42.28 3.47 -13.30
CA SER A 70 42.43 2.48 -14.38
C SER A 70 43.90 2.16 -14.68
N PHE A 71 44.79 3.14 -14.56
CA PHE A 71 46.23 2.94 -14.74
C PHE A 71 46.83 2.05 -13.64
N ALA A 72 46.52 2.34 -12.38
CA ALA A 72 47.01 1.53 -11.25
C ALA A 72 46.48 0.10 -11.33
N MET A 73 45.19 -0.07 -11.64
CA MET A 73 44.58 -1.38 -11.88
C MET A 73 45.22 -2.11 -13.06
N THR A 74 45.57 -1.41 -14.15
CA THR A 74 46.26 -2.00 -15.32
C THR A 74 47.60 -2.56 -14.92
N TYR A 75 48.39 -1.75 -14.22
CA TYR A 75 49.71 -2.15 -13.77
C TYR A 75 49.64 -3.35 -12.82
N ALA A 76 48.74 -3.31 -11.83
CA ALA A 76 48.56 -4.39 -10.87
C ALA A 76 48.09 -5.69 -11.54
N PHE A 77 47.14 -5.61 -12.48
CA PHE A 77 46.68 -6.78 -13.24
C PHE A 77 47.82 -7.39 -14.07
N CYS A 78 48.57 -6.58 -14.81
CA CYS A 78 49.72 -7.04 -15.60
C CYS A 78 50.83 -7.63 -14.73
N SER A 79 51.07 -7.05 -13.54
CA SER A 79 51.98 -7.58 -12.53
C SER A 79 51.56 -8.99 -12.09
N GLN A 80 50.30 -9.19 -11.70
CA GLN A 80 49.75 -10.50 -11.32
C GLN A 80 49.86 -11.51 -12.46
N PHE A 81 49.53 -11.11 -13.68
CA PHE A 81 49.66 -11.95 -14.87
C PHE A 81 51.12 -12.36 -15.13
N ALA A 82 52.07 -11.42 -15.02
CA ALA A 82 53.49 -11.70 -15.18
C ALA A 82 54.04 -12.65 -14.10
N LYS A 83 53.55 -12.52 -12.85
CA LYS A 83 53.86 -13.46 -11.75
C LYS A 83 53.25 -14.85 -11.97
N GLY A 84 52.33 -15.00 -12.92
CA GLY A 84 51.82 -16.29 -13.37
C GLY A 84 50.77 -16.90 -12.46
N VAL A 85 49.93 -16.07 -11.82
CA VAL A 85 48.81 -16.53 -11.01
C VAL A 85 47.72 -17.18 -11.87
N TYR A 86 46.99 -18.15 -11.30
CA TYR A 86 45.96 -18.91 -12.03
C TYR A 86 44.57 -18.26 -11.99
N ALA A 87 44.27 -17.55 -10.90
CA ALA A 87 43.03 -16.81 -10.70
C ALA A 87 43.35 -15.55 -9.89
N ILE A 88 42.56 -14.49 -10.08
CA ILE A 88 42.69 -13.24 -9.34
C ILE A 88 41.39 -13.00 -8.59
N MET A 89 41.50 -12.71 -7.30
CA MET A 89 40.38 -12.19 -6.52
C MET A 89 40.57 -10.71 -6.27
N GLY A 90 39.53 -9.91 -6.43
CA GLY A 90 39.64 -8.49 -6.14
C GLY A 90 38.38 -7.67 -6.26
N LEU A 91 38.54 -6.40 -5.93
CA LEU A 91 37.51 -5.38 -6.07
C LEU A 91 37.74 -4.55 -7.33
N TYR A 92 36.66 -4.02 -7.88
CA TYR A 92 36.69 -3.01 -8.92
C TYR A 92 35.73 -1.88 -8.62
N ASP A 93 35.94 -0.77 -9.33
CA ASP A 93 35.07 0.41 -9.36
C ASP A 93 34.38 0.50 -10.73
N GLN A 94 33.31 1.28 -10.83
CA GLN A 94 32.57 1.55 -12.07
C GLN A 94 33.49 2.07 -13.19
N ARG A 95 34.54 2.80 -12.83
CA ARG A 95 35.53 3.34 -13.78
C ARG A 95 36.49 2.28 -14.33
N THR A 96 36.74 1.21 -13.57
CA THR A 96 37.78 0.20 -13.90
C THR A 96 37.20 -1.12 -14.38
N VAL A 97 35.91 -1.37 -14.13
CA VAL A 97 35.25 -2.64 -14.48
C VAL A 97 35.40 -2.99 -15.97
N ASN A 98 35.09 -2.09 -16.90
CA ASN A 98 35.15 -2.37 -18.34
C ASN A 98 36.54 -2.78 -18.82
N MET A 99 37.58 -2.18 -18.26
CA MET A 99 38.97 -2.52 -18.54
C MET A 99 39.29 -3.94 -18.03
N LEU A 100 38.88 -4.28 -16.81
CA LEU A 100 39.10 -5.62 -16.24
C LEU A 100 38.38 -6.68 -17.06
N MET A 101 37.13 -6.40 -17.46
CA MET A 101 36.36 -7.30 -18.32
C MET A 101 37.09 -7.57 -19.64
N SER A 102 37.64 -6.53 -20.26
CA SER A 102 38.41 -6.67 -21.51
C SER A 102 39.66 -7.54 -21.31
N PHE A 103 40.39 -7.33 -20.21
CA PHE A 103 41.60 -8.11 -19.91
C PHE A 103 41.29 -9.57 -19.57
N CYS A 104 40.30 -9.83 -18.71
CA CYS A 104 39.91 -11.18 -18.34
C CYS A 104 39.43 -11.97 -19.56
N GLY A 105 38.66 -11.33 -20.45
CA GLY A 105 38.18 -11.94 -21.69
C GLY A 105 39.29 -12.20 -22.71
N SER A 106 40.25 -11.29 -22.85
CA SER A 106 41.35 -11.42 -23.82
C SER A 106 42.44 -12.40 -23.37
N LEU A 107 42.76 -12.38 -22.07
CA LEU A 107 43.85 -13.16 -21.49
C LEU A 107 43.38 -14.47 -20.86
N HIS A 108 42.06 -14.72 -20.83
CA HIS A 108 41.43 -15.90 -20.23
C HIS A 108 41.80 -16.07 -18.74
N VAL A 109 41.93 -14.97 -18.01
CA VAL A 109 42.24 -14.96 -16.57
C VAL A 109 40.94 -14.92 -15.78
N CYS A 110 40.73 -15.92 -14.93
CA CYS A 110 39.56 -15.96 -14.05
C CYS A 110 39.67 -14.86 -12.97
N PHE A 111 38.67 -13.99 -12.91
CA PHE A 111 38.54 -12.93 -11.92
C PHE A 111 37.33 -13.17 -11.03
N VAL A 112 37.54 -13.28 -9.72
CA VAL A 112 36.48 -13.52 -8.73
C VAL A 112 36.27 -12.25 -7.91
N THR A 113 35.02 -11.78 -7.79
CA THR A 113 34.77 -10.48 -7.17
C THR A 113 33.49 -10.40 -6.34
N PRO A 114 33.54 -9.79 -5.14
CA PRO A 114 32.37 -9.44 -4.33
C PRO A 114 31.83 -8.03 -4.63
N SER A 115 32.37 -7.31 -5.63
CA SER A 115 31.89 -6.00 -6.08
C SER A 115 30.47 -6.05 -6.66
N PHE A 116 29.89 -4.88 -6.92
CA PHE A 116 28.54 -4.77 -7.49
C PHE A 116 28.42 -5.51 -8.84
N PRO A 117 27.27 -6.14 -9.11
CA PRO A 117 27.11 -6.93 -10.32
C PRO A 117 26.99 -6.04 -11.57
N ILE A 118 27.55 -6.50 -12.69
CA ILE A 118 27.43 -5.85 -14.01
C ILE A 118 26.95 -6.85 -15.06
N HIS A 119 26.19 -6.36 -16.05
CA HIS A 119 25.80 -7.19 -17.18
C HIS A 119 27.01 -7.42 -18.10
N THR A 120 27.44 -8.67 -18.18
CA THR A 120 28.52 -9.07 -19.07
C THR A 120 28.24 -10.42 -19.70
N ASN A 121 28.82 -10.65 -20.88
CA ASN A 121 28.89 -11.97 -21.51
C ASN A 121 30.26 -12.63 -21.27
N ASN A 122 31.09 -12.07 -20.39
CA ASN A 122 32.41 -12.60 -20.12
C ASN A 122 32.36 -13.73 -19.09
N GLN A 123 32.67 -14.94 -19.53
CA GLN A 123 32.67 -16.16 -18.72
C GLN A 123 33.84 -16.21 -17.72
N PHE A 124 34.85 -15.36 -17.87
CA PHE A 124 36.05 -15.32 -17.01
C PHE A 124 35.88 -14.46 -15.76
N VAL A 125 34.69 -13.93 -15.50
CA VAL A 125 34.43 -13.10 -14.32
C VAL A 125 33.29 -13.68 -13.50
N LEU A 126 33.63 -14.14 -12.30
CA LEU A 126 32.67 -14.69 -11.33
C LEU A 126 32.27 -13.61 -10.33
N GLN A 127 31.00 -13.22 -10.39
CA GLN A 127 30.40 -12.17 -9.58
C GLN A 127 29.65 -12.81 -8.41
N LEU A 128 30.19 -12.67 -7.21
CA LEU A 128 29.66 -13.28 -5.98
C LEU A 128 28.42 -12.55 -5.46
N ARG A 129 28.32 -11.24 -5.72
CA ARG A 129 27.21 -10.41 -5.25
C ARG A 129 25.96 -10.68 -6.11
N PRO A 130 24.84 -11.12 -5.52
CA PRO A 130 23.60 -11.33 -6.27
C PRO A 130 22.98 -10.01 -6.74
N GLN A 131 22.15 -10.08 -7.77
CA GLN A 131 21.39 -8.93 -8.27
C GLN A 131 20.17 -8.66 -7.39
N LEU A 132 19.92 -7.39 -7.07
CA LEU A 132 18.85 -6.96 -6.17
C LEU A 132 17.58 -6.48 -6.89
N GLN A 133 17.54 -6.55 -8.23
CA GLN A 133 16.42 -6.03 -9.01
C GLN A 133 15.11 -6.74 -8.72
N ASP A 134 15.05 -8.03 -9.02
CA ASP A 134 13.82 -8.82 -8.90
C ASP A 134 13.34 -8.91 -7.44
N PRO A 135 14.23 -9.04 -6.43
CA PRO A 135 13.84 -8.89 -5.02
C PRO A 135 13.21 -7.54 -4.69
N LEU A 136 13.78 -6.43 -5.20
CA LEU A 136 13.24 -5.09 -4.97
C LEU A 136 11.87 -4.93 -5.62
N MET A 137 11.70 -5.39 -6.86
CA MET A 137 10.41 -5.34 -7.56
C MET A 137 9.33 -6.12 -6.83
N ALA A 138 9.66 -7.33 -6.40
CA ALA A 138 8.73 -8.17 -5.64
C ALA A 138 8.30 -7.48 -4.32
N LEU A 139 9.21 -6.73 -3.67
CA LEU A 139 8.90 -6.00 -2.45
C LEU A 139 8.03 -4.76 -2.71
N VAL A 140 8.30 -4.00 -3.77
CA VAL A 140 7.47 -2.85 -4.21
C VAL A 140 6.06 -3.32 -4.59
N ASP A 141 5.95 -4.43 -5.32
CA ASP A 141 4.67 -5.07 -5.65
C ASP A 141 3.94 -5.55 -4.38
N HIS A 142 4.65 -6.16 -3.43
CA HIS A 142 4.06 -6.62 -2.16
C HIS A 142 3.43 -5.48 -1.36
N PHE A 143 4.10 -4.33 -1.29
CA PHE A 143 3.58 -3.14 -0.62
C PHE A 143 2.58 -2.35 -1.47
N GLN A 144 2.30 -2.77 -2.71
CA GLN A 144 1.39 -2.10 -3.64
C GLN A 144 1.76 -0.62 -3.87
N TRP A 145 3.06 -0.32 -3.89
CA TRP A 145 3.55 1.03 -4.14
C TRP A 145 3.37 1.41 -5.61
N SER A 146 2.68 2.54 -5.84
CA SER A 146 2.49 3.11 -7.18
C SER A 146 3.23 4.44 -7.40
N ARG A 147 3.68 5.08 -6.31
CA ARG A 147 4.39 6.36 -6.33
C ARG A 147 5.45 6.40 -5.24
N PHE A 148 6.72 6.49 -5.62
CA PHE A 148 7.82 6.51 -4.65
C PHE A 148 9.03 7.29 -5.17
N VAL A 149 9.89 7.69 -4.23
CA VAL A 149 11.15 8.39 -4.53
C VAL A 149 12.28 7.37 -4.51
N TYR A 150 13.07 7.31 -5.58
CA TYR A 150 14.20 6.42 -5.70
C TYR A 150 15.50 7.21 -5.64
N MET A 151 16.21 7.11 -4.51
CA MET A 151 17.48 7.79 -4.28
C MET A 151 18.64 6.81 -4.48
N TYR A 152 19.62 7.18 -5.31
CA TYR A 152 20.69 6.28 -5.73
C TYR A 152 22.06 6.94 -5.77
N SER A 153 23.12 6.13 -5.68
CA SER A 153 24.51 6.52 -5.96
C SER A 153 24.93 6.07 -7.37
N SER A 154 25.99 6.65 -7.93
CA SER A 154 26.44 6.43 -9.32
C SER A 154 26.84 4.99 -9.60
N GLU A 155 27.34 4.26 -8.60
CA GLU A 155 27.65 2.83 -8.69
C GLU A 155 26.39 1.97 -8.89
N SER A 156 25.24 2.48 -8.43
CA SER A 156 23.92 1.87 -8.56
C SER A 156 23.17 2.31 -9.83
N ALA A 157 23.79 3.14 -10.69
CA ALA A 157 23.16 3.73 -11.86
C ALA A 157 22.77 2.72 -12.96
N LEU A 158 23.29 1.49 -12.93
CA LEU A 158 22.83 0.45 -13.86
C LEU A 158 21.46 -0.12 -13.45
N LEU A 159 21.20 -0.22 -12.14
CA LEU A 159 19.93 -0.76 -11.64
C LEU A 159 18.76 0.19 -11.90
N ILE A 160 19.00 1.51 -11.88
CA ILE A 160 17.92 2.49 -12.02
C ILE A 160 17.27 2.46 -13.41
N HIS A 161 18.02 2.27 -14.49
CA HIS A 161 17.46 2.21 -15.84
C HIS A 161 16.39 1.12 -15.93
N ARG A 162 16.69 -0.07 -15.41
CA ARG A 162 15.77 -1.20 -15.44
C ARG A 162 14.57 -1.00 -14.51
N ILE A 163 14.77 -0.30 -13.38
CA ILE A 163 13.65 0.11 -12.51
C ILE A 163 12.72 1.08 -13.23
N LEU A 164 13.26 2.03 -13.99
CA LEU A 164 12.46 2.98 -14.76
C LEU A 164 11.73 2.30 -15.92
N ASP A 165 12.33 1.30 -16.56
CA ASP A 165 11.66 0.47 -17.57
C ASP A 165 10.46 -0.27 -16.97
N THR A 166 10.65 -0.97 -15.84
CA THR A 166 9.55 -1.64 -15.12
C THR A 166 8.49 -0.65 -14.65
N ALA A 167 8.89 0.53 -14.19
CA ALA A 167 7.96 1.59 -13.78
C ALA A 167 7.10 2.07 -14.96
N ALA A 168 7.66 2.19 -16.16
CA ALA A 168 6.90 2.54 -17.36
C ALA A 168 5.87 1.46 -17.73
N GLU A 169 6.26 0.18 -17.66
CA GLU A 169 5.35 -0.95 -17.90
C GLU A 169 4.20 -1.01 -16.89
N ARG A 170 4.49 -0.72 -15.62
CA ARG A 170 3.54 -0.80 -14.50
C ARG A 170 2.83 0.53 -14.19
N SER A 171 3.09 1.58 -14.97
CA SER A 171 2.55 2.94 -14.76
C SER A 171 2.84 3.53 -13.38
N TRP A 172 4.02 3.26 -12.82
CA TRP A 172 4.46 3.83 -11.54
C TRP A 172 5.02 5.24 -11.70
N GLN A 173 4.76 6.09 -10.70
CA GLN A 173 5.32 7.44 -10.61
C GLN A 173 6.61 7.42 -9.78
N VAL A 174 7.76 7.31 -10.46
CA VAL A 174 9.07 7.25 -9.81
C VAL A 174 9.80 8.58 -9.92
N THR A 175 10.16 9.17 -8.78
CA THR A 175 11.05 10.35 -8.74
C THR A 175 12.48 9.91 -8.45
N SER A 176 13.38 10.00 -9.42
CA SER A 176 14.79 9.62 -9.26
C SER A 176 15.64 10.75 -8.71
N VAL A 177 16.50 10.47 -7.72
CA VAL A 177 17.43 11.44 -7.12
C VAL A 177 18.83 10.86 -7.04
N ASN A 178 19.81 11.54 -7.65
CA ASN A 178 21.22 11.18 -7.49
C ASN A 178 21.79 11.78 -6.18
N LEU A 179 22.20 10.90 -5.27
CA LEU A 179 22.76 11.27 -3.98
C LEU A 179 24.19 11.80 -4.07
N ASP A 180 24.97 11.42 -5.08
CA ASP A 180 26.38 11.82 -5.22
C ASP A 180 26.55 13.29 -5.56
N THR A 181 25.56 13.87 -6.24
CA THR A 181 25.56 15.28 -6.62
C THR A 181 25.04 16.20 -5.51
N LEU A 182 24.49 15.64 -4.43
CA LEU A 182 23.84 16.42 -3.37
C LEU A 182 24.81 16.71 -2.22
N THR A 183 24.86 17.99 -1.83
CA THR A 183 25.43 18.40 -0.55
C THR A 183 24.48 18.05 0.59
N GLU A 184 24.99 17.96 1.83
CA GLU A 184 24.14 17.69 3.00
C GLU A 184 22.99 18.70 3.14
N MET A 185 23.26 19.98 2.90
CA MET A 185 22.24 21.04 2.94
C MET A 185 21.18 20.86 1.85
N ALA A 186 21.59 20.46 0.64
CA ALA A 186 20.65 20.18 -0.45
C ALA A 186 19.82 18.93 -0.16
N PHE A 187 20.40 17.91 0.47
CA PHE A 187 19.70 16.71 0.89
C PHE A 187 18.65 17.01 1.97
N ILE A 188 18.98 17.83 2.98
CA ILE A 188 18.01 18.24 4.00
C ILE A 188 16.86 19.04 3.36
N LYS A 189 17.16 19.95 2.44
CA LYS A 189 16.14 20.67 1.69
C LYS A 189 15.23 19.72 0.90
N LEU A 190 15.81 18.73 0.23
CA LEU A 190 15.05 17.70 -0.49
C LEU A 190 14.09 16.96 0.46
N LEU A 191 14.54 16.57 1.65
CA LEU A 191 13.66 15.90 2.62
C LEU A 191 12.47 16.79 3.03
N HIS A 192 12.69 18.10 3.20
CA HIS A 192 11.60 19.05 3.43
C HIS A 192 10.66 19.20 2.23
N ASP A 193 11.20 19.21 1.00
CA ASP A 193 10.39 19.26 -0.21
C ASP A 193 9.52 18.00 -0.36
N LEU A 194 10.03 16.82 0.04
CA LEU A 194 9.26 15.57 0.08
C LEU A 194 8.18 15.60 1.15
N GLU A 195 8.47 16.14 2.34
CA GLU A 195 7.48 16.35 3.40
C GLU A 195 6.35 17.28 2.94
N TYR A 196 6.69 18.37 2.24
CA TYR A 196 5.71 19.30 1.66
C TYR A 196 4.83 18.62 0.60
N LYS A 197 5.41 17.78 -0.25
CA LYS A 197 4.70 16.98 -1.27
C LYS A 197 3.95 15.78 -0.70
N LYS A 198 4.15 15.45 0.59
CA LYS A 198 3.65 14.24 1.26
C LYS A 198 4.09 12.94 0.59
N ASP A 199 5.31 12.93 0.03
CA ASP A 199 5.92 11.75 -0.58
C ASP A 199 6.68 10.95 0.51
N TYR A 200 6.01 9.97 1.12
CA TYR A 200 6.53 9.23 2.27
C TYR A 200 7.21 7.88 1.94
N GLN A 201 7.14 7.46 0.68
CA GLN A 201 7.71 6.19 0.20
C GLN A 201 9.06 6.45 -0.43
N VAL A 202 10.13 5.98 0.20
CA VAL A 202 11.51 6.27 -0.21
C VAL A 202 12.33 5.01 -0.32
N VAL A 203 12.92 4.78 -1.49
CA VAL A 203 13.90 3.72 -1.75
C VAL A 203 15.29 4.32 -1.70
N LEU A 204 16.17 3.78 -0.85
CA LEU A 204 17.56 4.20 -0.71
C LEU A 204 18.49 3.11 -1.25
N HIS A 205 19.24 3.40 -2.32
CA HIS A 205 20.21 2.49 -2.91
C HIS A 205 21.61 3.10 -2.90
N CYS A 206 22.41 2.71 -1.91
CA CYS A 206 23.79 3.16 -1.73
C CYS A 206 24.64 2.05 -1.12
N GLU A 207 25.96 2.17 -1.27
CA GLU A 207 26.91 1.37 -0.51
C GLU A 207 26.79 1.59 1.00
N LEU A 208 27.27 0.62 1.78
CA LEU A 208 27.05 0.54 3.23
C LEU A 208 27.53 1.80 3.98
N GLU A 209 28.69 2.34 3.61
CA GLU A 209 29.28 3.49 4.30
C GLU A 209 28.47 4.76 4.05
N ARG A 210 28.15 5.02 2.78
CA ARG A 210 27.31 6.16 2.39
C ARG A 210 25.91 6.05 2.97
N LEU A 211 25.33 4.86 2.98
CA LEU A 211 24.00 4.62 3.53
C LEU A 211 23.96 4.91 5.03
N ASN A 212 24.97 4.49 5.81
CA ASN A 212 25.06 4.84 7.23
C ASN A 212 25.14 6.36 7.46
N SER A 213 25.90 7.10 6.64
CA SER A 213 25.96 8.56 6.73
C SER A 213 24.60 9.21 6.43
N ILE A 214 23.89 8.74 5.40
CA ILE A 214 22.56 9.23 5.04
C ILE A 214 21.54 8.93 6.15
N LEU A 215 21.56 7.73 6.71
CA LEU A 215 20.69 7.36 7.82
C LEU A 215 20.95 8.30 9.02
N ASN A 216 22.20 8.58 9.37
CA ASN A 216 22.51 9.53 10.45
C ASN A 216 21.97 10.94 10.18
N LEU A 217 22.02 11.42 8.93
CA LEU A 217 21.44 12.71 8.53
C LEU A 217 19.91 12.71 8.66
N ILE A 218 19.23 11.64 8.22
CA ILE A 218 17.76 11.50 8.35
C ILE A 218 17.38 11.42 9.85
N ALA A 219 18.14 10.67 10.65
CA ALA A 219 17.94 10.53 12.08
C ALA A 219 18.02 11.88 12.82
N ALA A 220 18.92 12.76 12.38
CA ALA A 220 19.05 14.11 12.93
C ALA A 220 17.78 14.95 12.73
N GLN A 221 16.97 14.66 11.71
CA GLN A 221 15.76 15.42 11.40
C GLN A 221 14.53 15.07 12.24
N LYS A 222 14.58 14.01 13.08
CA LYS A 222 13.57 13.50 14.08
C LYS A 222 12.09 13.45 13.67
N ARG A 223 11.51 14.56 13.20
CA ARG A 223 10.12 14.73 12.71
C ARG A 223 9.81 13.89 11.47
N ILE A 224 10.81 13.66 10.63
CA ILE A 224 10.63 13.02 9.31
C ILE A 224 10.35 11.51 9.44
N LEU A 225 10.70 10.87 10.54
CA LEU A 225 10.84 9.41 10.59
C LEU A 225 9.52 8.64 10.75
N LYS A 226 8.48 9.21 11.36
CA LYS A 226 7.27 8.44 11.75
C LYS A 226 6.33 8.10 10.60
N ASN A 227 6.28 8.95 9.58
CA ASN A 227 5.34 8.80 8.47
C ASN A 227 5.95 8.11 7.26
N TYR A 228 7.28 7.98 7.24
CA TYR A 228 8.02 7.46 6.09
C TYR A 228 8.17 5.94 6.18
N HIS A 229 8.08 5.32 5.01
CA HIS A 229 8.47 3.93 4.81
C HIS A 229 9.69 3.90 3.90
N TYR A 230 10.81 3.43 4.46
CA TYR A 230 12.07 3.31 3.77
C TYR A 230 12.32 1.87 3.30
N ILE A 231 12.71 1.69 2.04
CA ILE A 231 13.28 0.44 1.53
C ILE A 231 14.78 0.65 1.33
N LEU A 232 15.60 -0.13 2.03
CA LEU A 232 17.05 -0.08 1.95
C LEU A 232 17.55 -1.16 0.98
N VAL A 233 18.09 -0.74 -0.16
CA VAL A 233 18.60 -1.61 -1.22
C VAL A 233 20.07 -1.90 -0.96
N ASN A 234 20.32 -2.81 -0.02
CA ASN A 234 21.63 -3.32 0.32
C ASN A 234 21.50 -4.76 0.85
N LEU A 235 22.56 -5.56 0.83
CA LEU A 235 22.57 -6.97 1.23
C LEU A 235 22.93 -7.18 2.72
N GLY A 236 23.32 -6.13 3.42
CA GLY A 236 23.71 -6.16 4.82
C GLY A 236 22.81 -5.27 5.69
N PHE A 237 21.51 -5.58 5.78
CA PHE A 237 20.60 -4.81 6.65
C PHE A 237 21.13 -4.73 8.08
N GLN A 238 21.54 -5.86 8.67
CA GLN A 238 22.08 -5.90 10.03
C GLN A 238 23.50 -5.30 10.18
N ASP A 239 24.16 -4.94 9.08
CA ASP A 239 25.46 -4.26 9.10
C ASP A 239 25.31 -2.73 9.30
N LEU A 240 24.07 -2.22 9.24
CA LEU A 240 23.73 -0.81 9.42
C LEU A 240 23.44 -0.47 10.88
N ASN A 241 23.67 0.80 11.25
CA ASN A 241 23.36 1.29 12.59
C ASN A 241 21.94 1.87 12.67
N PHE A 242 21.00 1.11 13.23
CA PHE A 242 19.61 1.54 13.41
C PHE A 242 19.29 2.13 14.78
N THR A 243 20.25 2.30 15.67
CA THR A 243 20.01 2.77 17.06
C THR A 243 19.13 4.02 17.13
N ALA A 244 19.39 5.01 16.26
CA ALA A 244 18.57 6.22 16.19
C ALA A 244 17.18 5.97 15.58
N PHE A 245 17.08 5.16 14.52
CA PHE A 245 15.81 4.85 13.84
C PHE A 245 14.86 4.03 14.72
N GLN A 246 15.38 3.06 15.47
CA GLN A 246 14.60 2.19 16.36
C GLN A 246 13.86 2.99 17.43
N SER A 247 14.49 4.02 17.98
CA SER A 247 13.86 4.90 18.98
C SER A 247 12.77 5.82 18.40
N LEU A 248 12.77 6.01 17.08
CA LEU A 248 11.93 7.00 16.39
C LEU A 248 10.73 6.38 15.66
N GLY A 249 10.67 5.03 15.60
CA GLY A 249 9.51 4.29 15.10
C GLY A 249 9.30 4.37 13.59
N ALA A 250 10.38 4.54 12.81
CA ALA A 250 10.33 4.54 11.35
C ALA A 250 10.09 3.13 10.81
N ASN A 251 9.24 3.01 9.78
CA ASN A 251 9.11 1.75 9.05
C ASN A 251 10.28 1.62 8.06
N VAL A 252 11.17 0.67 8.32
CA VAL A 252 12.36 0.44 7.50
C VAL A 252 12.42 -1.03 7.14
N THR A 253 12.48 -1.31 5.85
CA THR A 253 12.59 -2.65 5.29
C THR A 253 13.85 -2.76 4.43
N GLY A 254 14.41 -3.96 4.31
CA GLY A 254 15.57 -4.19 3.45
C GLY A 254 15.98 -5.65 3.39
N PHE A 255 17.15 -5.91 2.80
CA PHE A 255 17.60 -7.26 2.50
C PHE A 255 18.81 -7.67 3.34
N GLN A 256 18.84 -8.95 3.72
CA GLN A 256 19.93 -9.57 4.43
C GLN A 256 20.34 -10.85 3.68
N LEU A 257 21.57 -10.87 3.19
CA LEU A 257 22.14 -12.03 2.50
C LEU A 257 22.66 -13.08 3.48
N VAL A 258 23.40 -12.64 4.49
CA VAL A 258 24.02 -13.56 5.47
C VAL A 258 23.00 -13.90 6.55
N ASN A 259 22.66 -15.19 6.69
CA ASN A 259 21.78 -15.66 7.75
C ASN A 259 22.57 -15.82 9.06
N THR A 260 22.43 -14.83 9.94
CA THR A 260 23.15 -14.79 11.22
C THR A 260 22.56 -15.73 12.27
N SER A 261 21.38 -16.32 12.01
CA SER A 261 20.77 -17.32 12.87
C SER A 261 21.30 -18.73 12.61
N ASP A 262 22.07 -18.94 11.54
CA ASP A 262 22.73 -20.22 11.26
C ASP A 262 23.90 -20.45 12.24
N PRO A 263 23.91 -21.55 13.02
CA PRO A 263 25.00 -21.86 13.95
C PRO A 263 26.40 -21.92 13.29
N ASN A 264 26.49 -22.33 12.03
CA ASN A 264 27.77 -22.40 11.31
C ASN A 264 28.31 -21.00 11.00
N VAL A 265 27.42 -20.09 10.62
CA VAL A 265 27.74 -18.69 10.33
C VAL A 265 28.10 -17.95 11.63
N ASP A 266 27.36 -18.20 12.71
CA ASP A 266 27.67 -17.62 14.01
C ASP A 266 29.03 -18.08 14.52
N LYS A 267 29.31 -19.39 14.45
CA LYS A 267 30.63 -19.95 14.78
C LYS A 267 31.75 -19.32 13.96
N LEU A 268 31.58 -19.20 12.64
CA LEU A 268 32.56 -18.52 11.78
C LEU A 268 32.75 -17.06 12.18
N SER A 269 31.67 -16.36 12.54
CA SER A 269 31.73 -14.97 12.99
C SER A 269 32.50 -14.83 14.31
N GLN A 270 32.37 -15.77 15.25
CA GLN A 270 33.16 -15.78 16.48
C GLN A 270 34.64 -16.03 16.18
N GLU A 271 34.95 -17.03 15.35
CA GLU A 271 36.33 -17.31 14.97
C GLU A 271 36.99 -16.14 14.22
N TRP A 272 36.22 -15.39 13.42
CA TRP A 272 36.69 -14.17 12.78
C TRP A 272 37.08 -13.08 13.79
N LEU A 273 36.31 -12.93 14.87
CA LEU A 273 36.61 -11.99 15.96
C LEU A 273 37.90 -12.41 16.70
N ASP A 274 38.11 -13.71 16.88
CA ASP A 274 39.26 -14.28 17.59
C ASP A 274 40.53 -14.42 16.73
N PHE A 275 40.43 -14.29 15.40
CA PHE A 275 41.51 -14.62 14.47
C PHE A 275 42.73 -13.68 14.59
N ASP A 276 43.62 -13.84 15.55
CA ASP A 276 44.73 -12.89 15.75
C ASP A 276 45.69 -12.81 14.53
N SER A 277 45.64 -11.66 13.82
CA SER A 277 46.69 -11.29 12.89
C SER A 277 47.69 -10.45 13.67
N LYS A 278 48.84 -11.04 14.01
CA LYS A 278 49.92 -10.45 14.82
C LYS A 278 50.40 -9.03 14.41
N ASP A 279 49.90 -8.49 13.30
CA ASP A 279 50.33 -7.23 12.71
C ASP A 279 49.48 -5.99 13.08
N LEU A 280 48.23 -6.14 13.54
CA LEU A 280 47.31 -4.99 13.74
C LEU A 280 46.33 -5.22 14.90
N LYS A 281 46.54 -4.52 16.03
CA LYS A 281 45.56 -4.37 17.12
C LYS A 281 44.39 -3.46 16.70
N LEU A 282 43.55 -3.91 15.77
CA LEU A 282 42.27 -3.26 15.51
C LEU A 282 41.16 -3.95 16.31
N ASN A 283 40.28 -3.16 16.92
CA ASN A 283 39.00 -3.64 17.43
C ASN A 283 38.17 -4.13 16.25
N ARG A 284 38.22 -5.44 15.97
CA ARG A 284 37.50 -6.03 14.85
C ARG A 284 36.00 -5.92 15.07
N ARG A 285 35.31 -5.55 14.00
CA ARG A 285 33.86 -5.47 13.94
C ARG A 285 33.31 -6.77 13.38
N ARG A 286 31.99 -6.95 13.55
CA ARG A 286 31.23 -8.06 12.97
C ARG A 286 31.54 -8.22 11.47
N LEU A 287 31.56 -9.46 11.00
CA LEU A 287 31.79 -9.79 9.59
C LEU A 287 30.67 -9.19 8.72
N LYS A 288 31.01 -8.17 7.93
CA LYS A 288 30.09 -7.55 6.95
C LYS A 288 29.75 -8.53 5.80
N TYR A 289 28.63 -8.30 5.10
CA TYR A 289 28.24 -9.12 3.95
C TYR A 289 29.30 -9.16 2.83
N THR A 290 30.04 -8.07 2.58
CA THR A 290 31.11 -8.04 1.57
C THR A 290 32.29 -8.93 1.96
N GLY A 291 32.57 -9.04 3.26
CA GLY A 291 33.52 -10.00 3.81
C GLY A 291 33.02 -11.43 3.67
N ALA A 292 31.74 -11.70 3.99
CA ALA A 292 31.15 -13.03 3.80
C ALA A 292 31.21 -13.49 2.33
N LEU A 293 30.92 -12.59 1.37
CA LEU A 293 31.13 -12.86 -0.06
C LEU A 293 32.60 -13.16 -0.37
N THR A 294 33.54 -12.43 0.23
CA THR A 294 34.99 -12.67 0.05
C THR A 294 35.41 -14.04 0.56
N TYR A 295 34.91 -14.45 1.73
CA TYR A 295 35.14 -15.77 2.29
C TYR A 295 34.61 -16.89 1.38
N ASP A 296 33.39 -16.71 0.86
CA ASP A 296 32.79 -17.65 -0.09
C ASP A 296 33.57 -17.69 -1.41
N GLY A 297 34.09 -16.56 -1.88
CA GLY A 297 34.94 -16.48 -3.07
C GLY A 297 36.23 -17.32 -2.95
N VAL A 298 36.89 -17.29 -1.80
CA VAL A 298 38.04 -18.17 -1.54
C VAL A 298 37.61 -19.63 -1.49
N SER A 299 36.47 -19.93 -0.88
CA SER A 299 35.90 -21.28 -0.82
C SER A 299 35.55 -21.81 -2.21
N VAL A 300 35.03 -20.96 -3.10
CA VAL A 300 34.77 -21.27 -4.51
C VAL A 300 36.08 -21.59 -5.23
N MET A 301 37.11 -20.75 -5.09
CA MET A 301 38.42 -21.02 -5.71
C MET A 301 39.06 -22.32 -5.20
N ALA A 302 39.06 -22.54 -3.89
CA ALA A 302 39.59 -23.77 -3.28
C ALA A 302 38.86 -25.01 -3.82
N THR A 303 37.52 -24.98 -3.84
CA THR A 303 36.70 -26.08 -4.35
C THR A 303 36.91 -26.31 -5.85
N ALA A 304 37.05 -25.25 -6.65
CA ALA A 304 37.35 -25.34 -8.08
C ALA A 304 38.66 -26.09 -8.31
N PHE A 305 39.74 -25.67 -7.65
CA PHE A 305 41.05 -26.30 -7.81
C PHE A 305 41.10 -27.72 -7.24
N GLN A 306 40.36 -28.01 -6.16
CA GLN A 306 40.19 -29.38 -5.67
C GLN A 306 39.48 -30.27 -6.70
N ASN A 307 38.44 -29.76 -7.37
CA ASN A 307 37.71 -30.50 -8.40
C ASN A 307 38.59 -30.78 -9.63
N LEU A 308 39.35 -29.79 -10.10
CA LEU A 308 40.33 -29.97 -11.18
C LEU A 308 41.37 -31.04 -10.83
N ARG A 309 41.85 -31.04 -9.58
CA ARG A 309 42.77 -32.07 -9.07
C ARG A 309 42.14 -33.45 -9.07
N LYS A 310 40.89 -33.58 -8.61
CA LYS A 310 40.14 -34.86 -8.59
C LYS A 310 39.92 -35.40 -10.00
N GLN A 311 39.62 -34.51 -10.95
CA GLN A 311 39.37 -34.84 -12.36
C GLN A 311 40.66 -35.03 -13.16
N ARG A 312 41.83 -34.78 -12.57
CA ARG A 312 43.16 -34.86 -13.22
C ARG A 312 43.25 -33.99 -14.47
N ILE A 313 42.58 -32.84 -14.45
CA ILE A 313 42.68 -31.84 -15.51
C ILE A 313 43.94 -31.02 -15.26
N ASP A 314 44.84 -30.99 -16.24
CA ASP A 314 46.03 -30.13 -16.18
C ASP A 314 45.61 -28.66 -16.15
N ILE A 315 46.15 -27.91 -15.18
CA ILE A 315 45.85 -26.49 -15.06
C ILE A 315 46.63 -25.73 -16.15
N SER A 316 45.97 -25.44 -17.27
CA SER A 316 46.51 -24.54 -18.29
C SER A 316 46.10 -23.09 -18.01
N ARG A 317 47.01 -22.14 -18.23
CA ARG A 317 46.73 -20.69 -18.17
C ARG A 317 45.71 -20.21 -19.21
N ARG A 318 45.39 -21.04 -20.21
CA ARG A 318 44.39 -20.77 -21.26
C ARG A 318 43.17 -21.69 -21.15
N GLY A 319 42.88 -22.21 -19.97
CA GLY A 319 41.71 -23.05 -19.74
C GLY A 319 40.40 -22.28 -20.00
N ASN A 320 39.40 -22.98 -20.55
CA ASN A 320 38.04 -22.45 -20.64
C ASN A 320 37.49 -22.26 -19.21
N ALA A 321 37.09 -21.05 -18.83
CA ALA A 321 36.47 -20.79 -17.54
C ALA A 321 35.17 -21.58 -17.31
N GLY A 322 34.58 -22.14 -18.38
CA GLY A 322 33.33 -22.89 -18.35
C GLY A 322 33.35 -24.26 -17.65
N GLU A 323 34.51 -24.85 -17.32
CA GLU A 323 34.56 -26.17 -16.68
C GLU A 323 34.61 -26.15 -15.14
N CYS A 324 34.54 -24.97 -14.51
CA CYS A 324 34.52 -24.81 -13.04
C CYS A 324 33.16 -24.31 -12.52
N LEU A 325 32.06 -24.94 -12.96
CA LEU A 325 30.76 -24.76 -12.32
C LEU A 325 30.80 -25.31 -10.89
N VAL A 326 31.16 -24.46 -9.94
CA VAL A 326 31.21 -24.79 -8.52
C VAL A 326 29.83 -24.55 -7.93
N ARG A 327 29.35 -25.57 -7.20
CA ARG A 327 28.17 -25.47 -6.35
C ARG A 327 28.60 -25.78 -4.93
N LEU A 328 28.39 -24.85 -4.01
CA LEU A 328 28.71 -25.04 -2.60
C LEU A 328 27.70 -24.31 -1.70
N GLU A 329 27.58 -24.78 -0.47
CA GLU A 329 26.93 -24.04 0.61
C GLU A 329 28.01 -23.22 1.33
N GLY A 330 27.88 -21.90 1.25
CA GLY A 330 28.78 -20.94 1.86
C GLY A 330 28.13 -20.19 3.02
N VAL A 331 28.81 -19.16 3.50
CA VAL A 331 28.34 -18.26 4.57
C VAL A 331 27.15 -17.44 4.11
N THR A 332 27.09 -17.15 2.80
CA THR A 332 25.99 -16.46 2.16
C THR A 332 24.89 -17.42 1.66
N GLY A 333 24.88 -18.67 2.13
CA GLY A 333 23.97 -19.73 1.69
C GLY A 333 24.41 -20.38 0.38
N HIS A 334 23.45 -20.77 -0.45
CA HIS A 334 23.73 -21.44 -1.71
C HIS A 334 24.54 -20.56 -2.67
N VAL A 335 25.67 -21.07 -3.16
CA VAL A 335 26.54 -20.41 -4.14
C VAL A 335 26.57 -21.25 -5.42
N GLN A 336 25.99 -20.69 -6.48
CA GLN A 336 26.02 -21.21 -7.83
C GLN A 336 26.12 -20.05 -8.81
N PHE A 337 26.76 -20.30 -9.96
CA PHE A 337 26.87 -19.33 -11.06
C PHE A 337 26.18 -19.82 -12.32
N ASN A 338 25.67 -18.89 -13.11
CA ASN A 338 25.20 -19.14 -14.47
C ASN A 338 26.36 -19.12 -15.47
N GLU A 339 26.06 -19.38 -16.75
CA GLU A 339 27.06 -19.40 -17.85
C GLU A 339 27.78 -18.07 -18.07
N ARG A 340 27.26 -16.96 -17.52
CA ARG A 340 27.84 -15.61 -17.62
C ARG A 340 28.62 -15.22 -16.36
N GLY A 341 28.77 -16.13 -15.40
CA GLY A 341 29.47 -15.89 -14.15
C GLY A 341 28.67 -15.08 -13.11
N HIS A 342 27.36 -14.88 -13.30
CA HIS A 342 26.52 -14.23 -12.30
C HIS A 342 26.00 -15.27 -11.30
N ARG A 343 25.87 -14.88 -10.03
CA ARG A 343 25.24 -15.71 -9.01
C ARG A 343 23.77 -15.98 -9.34
N SER A 344 23.35 -17.24 -9.23
CA SER A 344 21.99 -17.73 -9.48
C SER A 344 21.53 -18.63 -8.34
N ASN A 345 20.23 -18.87 -8.21
CA ASN A 345 19.64 -19.74 -7.19
C ASN A 345 20.08 -19.36 -5.76
N PHE A 346 20.03 -18.06 -5.45
CA PHE A 346 20.30 -17.53 -4.12
C PHE A 346 18.99 -17.21 -3.40
N THR A 347 19.05 -17.15 -2.06
CA THR A 347 17.92 -16.73 -1.22
C THR A 347 18.32 -15.47 -0.46
N LEU A 348 17.45 -14.47 -0.45
CA LEU A 348 17.59 -13.26 0.34
C LEU A 348 16.57 -13.25 1.47
N THR A 349 17.01 -12.91 2.67
CA THR A 349 16.08 -12.67 3.77
C THR A 349 15.57 -11.24 3.71
N VAL A 350 14.26 -11.05 3.83
CA VAL A 350 13.67 -9.71 3.96
C VAL A 350 13.54 -9.39 5.44
N MET A 351 14.10 -8.25 5.82
CA MET A 351 14.15 -7.77 7.19
C MET A 351 13.31 -6.50 7.32
N GLU A 352 12.67 -6.35 8.48
CA GLU A 352 11.98 -5.13 8.89
C GLU A 352 12.53 -4.66 10.24
N LEU A 353 12.63 -3.35 10.42
CA LEU A 353 13.04 -2.76 11.68
C LEU A 353 11.84 -2.66 12.63
N SER A 354 11.84 -3.47 13.68
CA SER A 354 10.89 -3.37 14.78
C SER A 354 11.46 -2.55 15.94
N HIS A 355 10.60 -2.25 16.92
CA HIS A 355 10.97 -1.61 18.17
C HIS A 355 11.95 -2.44 19.02
N THR A 356 11.96 -3.77 18.86
CA THR A 356 12.93 -4.67 19.50
C THR A 356 14.22 -4.84 18.70
N GLY A 357 14.24 -4.42 17.43
CA GLY A 357 15.38 -4.50 16.53
C GLY A 357 15.01 -5.09 15.17
N PRO A 358 16.00 -5.40 14.32
CA PRO A 358 15.79 -6.04 13.03
C PRO A 358 15.15 -7.42 13.19
N MET A 359 14.00 -7.64 12.56
CA MET A 359 13.30 -8.93 12.52
C MET A 359 13.15 -9.44 11.10
N LYS A 360 13.22 -10.76 10.93
CA LYS A 360 12.93 -11.42 9.65
C LYS A 360 11.43 -11.42 9.42
N VAL A 361 11.00 -10.92 8.26
CA VAL A 361 9.59 -10.88 7.84
C VAL A 361 9.29 -11.74 6.61
N GLY A 362 10.33 -12.18 5.91
CA GLY A 362 10.14 -13.00 4.73
C GLY A 362 11.44 -13.46 4.13
N PHE A 363 11.33 -14.09 2.98
CA PHE A 363 12.46 -14.36 2.11
C PHE A 363 12.05 -14.18 0.65
N TRP A 364 13.06 -14.01 -0.20
CA TRP A 364 12.91 -14.00 -1.63
C TRP A 364 13.86 -15.03 -2.24
N ASN A 365 13.37 -15.79 -3.22
CA ASN A 365 14.19 -16.65 -4.07
C ASN A 365 13.71 -16.56 -5.53
N GLU A 366 14.52 -17.06 -6.47
CA GLU A 366 14.21 -17.00 -7.91
C GLU A 366 12.99 -17.87 -8.31
N HIS A 367 12.61 -18.86 -7.49
CA HIS A 367 11.58 -19.85 -7.82
C HIS A 367 10.17 -19.46 -7.36
N GLU A 368 10.05 -18.96 -6.14
CA GLU A 368 8.80 -18.61 -5.46
C GLU A 368 8.55 -17.09 -5.44
N GLY A 369 9.56 -16.28 -5.76
CA GLY A 369 9.51 -14.83 -5.60
C GLY A 369 9.56 -14.44 -4.12
N TYR A 370 8.84 -13.37 -3.74
CA TYR A 370 8.76 -12.93 -2.35
C TYR A 370 7.72 -13.73 -1.58
N VAL A 371 8.15 -14.38 -0.50
CA VAL A 371 7.29 -15.12 0.43
C VAL A 371 7.33 -14.41 1.79
N ASN A 372 6.17 -13.91 2.20
CA ASN A 372 6.00 -13.35 3.53
C ASN A 372 5.92 -14.51 4.55
N THR A 373 6.90 -14.55 5.46
CA THR A 373 6.96 -15.53 6.56
C THR A 373 6.82 -14.86 7.92
N ALA A 374 6.38 -13.59 7.94
CA ALA A 374 6.03 -12.94 9.19
C ALA A 374 4.86 -13.73 9.75
N VAL A 375 5.14 -14.48 10.81
CA VAL A 375 4.09 -14.95 11.68
C VAL A 375 3.55 -13.69 12.33
N TYR A 376 2.48 -13.16 11.73
CA TYR A 376 1.63 -12.20 12.42
C TYR A 376 1.03 -13.01 13.56
N VAL A 377 1.78 -13.11 14.67
CA VAL A 377 1.21 -13.55 15.94
C VAL A 377 0.06 -12.56 16.12
N PRO A 378 -1.21 -13.02 16.08
CA PRO A 378 -2.32 -12.14 16.36
C PRO A 378 -1.95 -11.43 17.65
N VAL A 379 -2.12 -10.11 17.69
CA VAL A 379 -1.93 -9.25 18.87
C VAL A 379 -2.92 -9.70 19.95
N VAL A 380 -2.68 -10.88 20.49
CA VAL A 380 -3.46 -11.60 21.49
C VAL A 380 -2.50 -12.01 22.60
N GLU A 381 -1.23 -12.28 22.29
CA GLU A 381 -0.18 -12.43 23.31
C GLU A 381 0.47 -11.09 23.73
N GLU A 382 0.26 -10.00 22.98
CA GLU A 382 0.76 -8.66 23.33
C GLU A 382 -0.20 -7.83 24.21
N PHE A 383 -1.28 -8.42 24.75
CA PHE A 383 -2.11 -7.71 25.74
C PHE A 383 -1.34 -7.38 27.04
N TYR A 384 -0.17 -7.99 27.26
CA TYR A 384 0.74 -7.64 28.37
C TYR A 384 1.56 -6.36 28.12
N GLY A 385 1.56 -5.81 26.90
CA GLY A 385 2.27 -4.57 26.54
C GLY A 385 1.39 -3.30 26.48
N LEU A 386 0.06 -3.43 26.60
CA LEU A 386 -0.92 -2.33 26.48
C LEU A 386 -0.87 -1.33 27.64
N GLN A 387 -0.36 -1.73 28.80
CA GLN A 387 -0.41 -0.90 30.00
C GLN A 387 0.56 0.30 29.94
N ASN A 388 1.63 0.23 29.15
CA ASN A 388 2.68 1.26 29.08
C ASN A 388 2.60 2.20 27.86
N LYS A 389 1.55 2.10 27.03
CA LYS A 389 1.34 3.01 25.88
C LYS A 389 0.06 3.82 26.07
N THR A 390 0.13 5.13 25.81
CA THR A 390 -1.03 6.03 25.80
C THR A 390 -1.54 6.19 24.38
N TYR A 391 -2.71 5.65 24.08
CA TYR A 391 -3.35 5.74 22.76
C TYR A 391 -3.98 7.10 22.54
N VAL A 392 -3.88 7.63 21.32
CA VAL A 392 -4.54 8.88 20.93
C VAL A 392 -5.89 8.53 20.35
N VAL A 393 -6.95 9.03 20.97
CA VAL A 393 -8.33 8.86 20.51
C VAL A 393 -8.76 10.18 19.89
N THR A 394 -8.75 10.23 18.55
CA THR A 394 -9.27 11.38 17.80
C THR A 394 -10.79 11.44 17.87
N THR A 395 -11.33 12.63 18.06
CA THR A 395 -12.78 12.85 18.15
C THR A 395 -13.18 14.26 17.73
N ILE A 396 -14.49 14.49 17.57
CA ILE A 396 -15.08 15.81 17.26
C ILE A 396 -16.04 16.23 18.38
N LEU A 397 -16.23 17.55 18.58
CA LEU A 397 -17.23 18.08 19.51
C LEU A 397 -18.63 18.00 18.89
N GLU A 398 -19.47 17.12 19.42
CA GLU A 398 -20.86 16.96 18.98
C GLU A 398 -21.73 16.52 20.15
N ALA A 399 -22.77 17.30 20.49
CA ALA A 399 -23.68 16.95 21.56
C ALA A 399 -24.70 15.89 21.10
N PRO A 400 -24.98 14.83 21.89
CA PRO A 400 -24.52 14.54 23.26
C PRO A 400 -23.30 13.57 23.33
N TYR A 401 -22.58 13.37 22.24
CA TYR A 401 -21.50 12.38 22.13
C TYR A 401 -20.21 12.83 22.83
N ILE A 402 -19.71 14.02 22.50
CA ILE A 402 -18.56 14.67 23.14
C ILE A 402 -18.87 16.15 23.32
N MET A 403 -18.79 16.61 24.57
CA MET A 403 -19.05 17.97 24.99
C MET A 403 -17.93 18.41 25.93
N LEU A 404 -17.71 19.72 26.04
CA LEU A 404 -16.82 20.28 27.05
C LEU A 404 -17.60 20.47 28.36
N LYS A 405 -17.00 20.07 29.47
CA LYS A 405 -17.55 20.36 30.80
C LYS A 405 -17.59 21.86 31.06
N LYS A 406 -18.55 22.32 31.85
CA LYS A 406 -18.67 23.74 32.22
C LYS A 406 -17.42 24.33 32.88
N ASN A 407 -16.65 23.51 33.59
CA ASN A 407 -15.39 23.87 34.26
C ASN A 407 -14.15 23.34 33.53
N HIS A 408 -14.20 23.15 32.20
CA HIS A 408 -13.10 22.56 31.42
C HIS A 408 -11.76 23.29 31.55
N GLU A 409 -11.75 24.59 31.84
CA GLU A 409 -10.52 25.38 32.02
C GLU A 409 -9.74 25.01 33.28
N GLN A 410 -10.42 24.46 34.29
CA GLN A 410 -9.83 24.03 35.56
C GLN A 410 -9.41 22.56 35.55
N LEU A 411 -9.79 21.81 34.51
CA LEU A 411 -9.55 20.38 34.36
C LEU A 411 -8.46 20.14 33.31
N VAL A 412 -7.72 19.05 33.45
CA VAL A 412 -6.58 18.73 32.57
C VAL A 412 -6.81 17.38 31.89
N GLY A 413 -6.39 17.28 30.63
CA GLY A 413 -6.46 16.02 29.87
C GLY A 413 -7.90 15.62 29.52
N ASN A 414 -8.23 14.34 29.75
CA ASN A 414 -9.51 13.73 29.37
C ASN A 414 -10.68 14.26 30.21
N ASP A 415 -10.43 14.71 31.44
CA ASP A 415 -11.47 15.16 32.36
C ASP A 415 -12.21 16.41 31.89
N ARG A 416 -11.67 17.12 30.90
CA ARG A 416 -12.28 18.30 30.28
C ARG A 416 -13.53 17.96 29.46
N TYR A 417 -13.66 16.71 29.04
CA TYR A 417 -14.73 16.26 28.16
C TYR A 417 -15.78 15.47 28.95
N GLU A 418 -17.04 15.55 28.50
CA GLU A 418 -18.17 14.75 28.97
C GLU A 418 -19.05 14.32 27.78
N GLY A 419 -19.81 13.24 27.92
CA GLY A 419 -20.71 12.76 26.86
C GLY A 419 -20.64 11.25 26.66
N TYR A 420 -21.52 10.74 25.79
CA TYR A 420 -21.68 9.31 25.56
C TYR A 420 -20.37 8.62 25.10
N CYS A 421 -19.62 9.23 24.19
CA CYS A 421 -18.39 8.65 23.67
C CYS A 421 -17.22 8.74 24.67
N VAL A 422 -17.25 9.69 25.62
CA VAL A 422 -16.27 9.78 26.70
C VAL A 422 -16.42 8.58 27.65
N GLU A 423 -17.66 8.28 28.04
CA GLU A 423 -17.97 7.13 28.90
C GLU A 423 -17.65 5.81 28.20
N LEU A 424 -18.01 5.68 26.93
CA LEU A 424 -17.70 4.50 26.12
C LEU A 424 -16.19 4.25 26.01
N ALA A 425 -15.40 5.31 25.74
CA ALA A 425 -13.95 5.20 25.69
C ALA A 425 -13.35 4.75 27.04
N SER A 426 -13.91 5.24 28.15
CA SER A 426 -13.52 4.84 29.51
C SER A 426 -13.80 3.36 29.78
N GLU A 427 -14.99 2.86 29.43
CA GLU A 427 -15.34 1.46 29.63
C GLU A 427 -14.54 0.52 28.72
N ILE A 428 -14.25 0.90 27.47
CA ILE A 428 -13.37 0.13 26.57
C ILE A 428 -11.95 0.07 27.15
N ALA A 429 -11.40 1.22 27.58
CA ALA A 429 -10.08 1.29 28.19
C ALA A 429 -9.97 0.45 29.47
N LYS A 430 -11.02 0.43 30.29
CA LYS A 430 -11.09 -0.36 31.52
C LYS A 430 -11.19 -1.86 31.24
N HIS A 431 -11.99 -2.27 30.26
CA HIS A 431 -12.16 -3.68 29.91
C HIS A 431 -10.90 -4.27 29.26
N VAL A 432 -10.19 -3.47 28.46
CA VAL A 432 -9.00 -3.92 27.72
C VAL A 432 -7.70 -3.68 28.50
N GLY A 433 -7.64 -2.65 29.34
CA GLY A 433 -6.48 -2.32 30.17
C GLY A 433 -5.42 -1.47 29.47
N PHE A 434 -5.81 -0.41 28.74
CA PHE A 434 -4.89 0.55 28.11
C PHE A 434 -5.12 1.99 28.59
N ASN A 435 -4.07 2.82 28.50
CA ASN A 435 -4.16 4.26 28.74
C ASN A 435 -4.52 5.00 27.45
N TYR A 436 -5.33 6.06 27.54
CA TYR A 436 -5.73 6.84 26.36
C TYR A 436 -5.75 8.34 26.64
N ARG A 437 -5.64 9.15 25.58
CA ARG A 437 -5.86 10.59 25.61
C ARG A 437 -6.81 11.02 24.49
N LEU A 438 -7.78 11.86 24.84
CA LEU A 438 -8.73 12.44 23.89
C LEU A 438 -8.08 13.65 23.21
N GLU A 439 -8.06 13.64 21.88
CA GLU A 439 -7.64 14.77 21.05
C GLU A 439 -8.76 15.15 20.08
N LEU A 440 -8.97 16.46 19.90
CA LEU A 440 -9.93 16.95 18.94
C LEU A 440 -9.29 16.98 17.55
N VAL A 441 -10.04 16.53 16.55
CA VAL A 441 -9.62 16.59 15.14
C VAL A 441 -9.27 18.02 14.74
N GLY A 442 -8.12 18.21 14.09
CA GLY A 442 -7.56 19.54 13.86
C GLY A 442 -8.39 20.43 12.92
N ASP A 443 -9.08 19.84 11.94
CA ASP A 443 -9.87 20.55 10.93
C ASP A 443 -11.39 20.57 11.21
N GLY A 444 -11.83 19.94 12.30
CA GLY A 444 -13.25 19.87 12.69
C GLY A 444 -14.13 19.05 11.74
N LYS A 445 -13.58 18.13 10.94
CA LYS A 445 -14.35 17.34 9.96
C LYS A 445 -14.35 15.84 10.29
N TYR A 446 -15.41 15.15 9.86
CA TYR A 446 -15.49 13.68 9.95
C TYR A 446 -14.46 13.00 9.05
N GLY A 447 -14.48 13.37 7.78
CA GLY A 447 -13.54 12.89 6.78
C GLY A 447 -14.19 12.79 5.41
N SER A 448 -13.49 13.32 4.41
CA SER A 448 -13.90 13.36 3.02
C SER A 448 -12.65 13.21 2.17
N ARG A 449 -12.77 12.41 1.10
CA ARG A 449 -11.69 12.24 0.14
C ARG A 449 -11.72 13.41 -0.83
N ASP A 450 -10.64 14.16 -0.86
CA ASP A 450 -10.46 15.24 -1.82
C ASP A 450 -10.40 14.66 -3.25
N ALA A 451 -11.08 15.32 -4.19
CA ALA A 451 -11.25 14.83 -5.55
C ALA A 451 -9.95 14.88 -6.34
N ASP A 452 -9.13 15.91 -6.09
CA ASP A 452 -7.90 16.20 -6.82
C ASP A 452 -6.69 15.50 -6.19
N SER A 453 -6.52 15.64 -4.87
CA SER A 453 -5.38 15.04 -4.15
C SER A 453 -5.59 13.57 -3.78
N LYS A 454 -6.81 13.03 -3.89
CA LYS A 454 -7.22 11.68 -3.44
C LYS A 454 -6.94 11.40 -1.96
N MET A 455 -6.61 12.42 -1.16
CA MET A 455 -6.30 12.32 0.26
C MET A 455 -7.56 12.45 1.12
N TRP A 456 -7.58 11.76 2.25
CA TRP A 456 -8.61 11.91 3.27
C TRP A 456 -8.28 13.05 4.22
N ASN A 457 -9.26 13.88 4.55
CA ASN A 457 -9.20 14.86 5.64
C ASN A 457 -9.98 14.37 6.86
N GLY A 458 -10.17 15.22 7.88
CA GLY A 458 -10.95 14.89 9.07
C GLY A 458 -10.36 13.77 9.92
N MET A 459 -11.21 13.18 10.76
CA MET A 459 -10.87 12.03 11.59
C MET A 459 -10.41 10.82 10.76
N VAL A 460 -10.98 10.63 9.57
CA VAL A 460 -10.51 9.58 8.65
C VAL A 460 -9.06 9.86 8.22
N GLY A 461 -8.72 11.10 7.88
CA GLY A 461 -7.35 11.48 7.49
C GLY A 461 -6.32 11.35 8.61
N GLU A 462 -6.73 11.42 9.88
CA GLU A 462 -5.84 11.19 11.03
C GLU A 462 -5.55 9.69 11.26
N LEU A 463 -6.44 8.81 10.79
CA LEU A 463 -6.31 7.35 10.89
C LEU A 463 -5.72 6.71 9.62
N VAL A 464 -5.95 7.31 8.45
CA VAL A 464 -5.59 6.77 7.13
C VAL A 464 -4.29 7.38 6.62
N TYR A 465 -3.27 6.54 6.49
CA TYR A 465 -2.06 6.83 5.70
C TYR A 465 -1.98 5.93 4.43
N GLY A 466 -3.12 5.55 3.85
CA GLY A 466 -3.22 4.62 2.71
C GLY A 466 -4.53 3.81 2.76
N GLU A 467 -5.07 3.42 1.60
CA GLU A 467 -6.50 3.38 1.21
C GLU A 467 -7.61 2.81 2.14
N VAL A 468 -7.40 2.25 3.34
CA VAL A 468 -8.49 1.58 4.09
C VAL A 468 -8.40 1.79 5.61
N ILE A 469 -9.52 2.18 6.24
CA ILE A 469 -9.78 2.01 7.68
C ILE A 469 -10.59 0.74 7.90
N ASP A 470 -10.29 0.03 8.99
CA ASP A 470 -11.10 -1.07 9.47
C ASP A 470 -12.13 -0.58 10.50
N PHE A 471 -13.30 -1.20 10.48
CA PHE A 471 -14.39 -0.91 11.42
C PHE A 471 -14.70 -2.11 12.30
N THR A 472 -15.07 -1.83 13.55
CA THR A 472 -15.68 -2.83 14.43
C THR A 472 -17.14 -3.09 14.04
N LYS A 473 -17.77 -4.07 14.69
CA LYS A 473 -19.22 -4.25 14.55
C LYS A 473 -19.94 -2.96 14.98
N PRO A 474 -20.92 -2.46 14.20
CA PRO A 474 -21.67 -1.26 14.58
C PRO A 474 -22.28 -1.41 15.97
N PHE A 475 -22.03 -0.45 16.87
CA PHE A 475 -22.55 -0.48 18.24
C PHE A 475 -23.87 0.29 18.39
N MET A 476 -24.24 1.13 17.42
CA MET A 476 -25.49 1.88 17.38
C MET A 476 -26.04 1.88 15.95
N SER A 477 -27.31 1.55 15.78
CA SER A 477 -27.99 1.54 14.48
C SER A 477 -28.79 2.83 14.29
N LEU A 478 -28.45 3.60 13.25
CA LEU A 478 -29.11 4.86 12.89
C LEU A 478 -29.49 4.82 11.41
N GLY A 479 -30.50 5.60 11.03
CA GLY A 479 -30.98 5.70 9.64
C GLY A 479 -31.30 7.15 9.26
N ILE A 480 -31.52 7.38 7.97
CA ILE A 480 -31.88 8.70 7.45
C ILE A 480 -33.25 9.11 8.01
N SER A 481 -33.30 10.21 8.74
CA SER A 481 -34.53 10.76 9.32
C SER A 481 -34.80 12.17 8.78
N ILE A 482 -36.08 12.51 8.55
CA ILE A 482 -36.48 13.86 8.17
C ILE A 482 -36.90 14.61 9.43
N MET A 483 -36.17 15.68 9.76
CA MET A 483 -36.54 16.59 10.85
C MET A 483 -37.40 17.73 10.28
N ILE A 484 -38.68 17.77 10.66
CA ILE A 484 -39.56 18.90 10.37
C ILE A 484 -39.84 19.70 11.63
N LYS A 485 -39.93 21.03 11.48
CA LYS A 485 -40.43 21.88 12.55
C LYS A 485 -41.84 21.41 12.90
N LYS A 486 -42.08 21.13 14.19
CA LYS A 486 -43.41 20.77 14.68
C LYS A 486 -44.42 21.81 14.18
N PRO A 487 -45.45 21.42 13.40
CA PRO A 487 -46.41 22.38 12.89
C PRO A 487 -47.12 23.00 14.09
N THR A 488 -47.10 24.33 14.16
CA THR A 488 -47.93 25.07 15.09
C THR A 488 -49.37 24.83 14.66
N LYS A 489 -50.17 24.13 15.48
CA LYS A 489 -51.62 24.04 15.24
C LYS A 489 -52.15 25.48 15.20
N SER A 490 -52.63 25.91 14.03
CA SER A 490 -53.34 27.18 13.92
C SER A 490 -54.53 27.13 14.88
N LYS A 491 -54.72 28.19 15.67
CA LYS A 491 -55.95 28.33 16.45
C LYS A 491 -57.10 28.43 15.42
N PRO A 492 -58.23 27.73 15.62
CA PRO A 492 -59.36 27.84 14.69
C PRO A 492 -59.76 29.31 14.52
N GLY A 493 -59.99 29.73 13.27
CA GLY A 493 -60.40 31.09 12.95
C GLY A 493 -61.81 31.40 13.47
N VAL A 494 -62.21 32.68 13.45
CA VAL A 494 -63.53 33.14 13.94
C VAL A 494 -64.71 32.45 13.22
N PHE A 495 -64.50 31.99 11.97
CA PHE A 495 -65.49 31.28 11.17
C PHE A 495 -65.35 29.75 11.20
N SER A 496 -64.56 29.18 12.12
CA SER A 496 -64.32 27.73 12.15
C SER A 496 -65.58 26.90 12.41
N PHE A 497 -66.67 27.53 12.87
CA PHE A 497 -67.98 26.90 12.96
C PHE A 497 -68.60 26.55 11.58
N LEU A 498 -68.13 27.16 10.49
CA LEU A 498 -68.55 26.85 9.11
C LEU A 498 -67.70 25.74 8.47
N ASP A 499 -66.52 25.43 9.03
CA ASP A 499 -65.59 24.40 8.55
C ASP A 499 -66.17 22.97 8.46
N PRO A 500 -67.19 22.56 9.24
CA PRO A 500 -67.77 21.22 9.12
C PRO A 500 -68.41 20.94 7.74
N LEU A 501 -68.70 21.97 6.94
CA LEU A 501 -69.25 21.85 5.60
C LEU A 501 -68.35 22.59 4.59
N ALA A 502 -68.07 21.95 3.46
CA ALA A 502 -67.26 22.55 2.40
C ALA A 502 -67.94 23.79 1.78
N TYR A 503 -67.15 24.73 1.27
CA TYR A 503 -67.67 25.99 0.69
C TYR A 503 -68.64 25.74 -0.46
N GLU A 504 -68.40 24.71 -1.25
CA GLU A 504 -69.25 24.28 -2.36
C GLU A 504 -70.64 23.88 -1.87
N ILE A 505 -70.73 23.20 -0.72
CA ILE A 505 -72.00 22.78 -0.12
C ILE A 505 -72.77 24.01 0.38
N TRP A 506 -72.09 24.98 0.99
CA TRP A 506 -72.70 26.24 1.39
C TRP A 506 -73.30 26.99 0.19
N MET A 507 -72.60 27.04 -0.95
CA MET A 507 -73.12 27.62 -2.18
C MET A 507 -74.34 26.85 -2.72
N CYS A 508 -74.29 25.51 -2.71
CA CYS A 508 -75.44 24.68 -3.09
C CYS A 508 -76.65 24.89 -2.19
N ILE A 509 -76.46 25.04 -0.87
CA ILE A 509 -77.54 25.34 0.07
C ILE A 509 -78.19 26.69 -0.27
N VAL A 510 -77.39 27.72 -0.57
CA VAL A 510 -77.90 29.04 -0.97
C VAL A 510 -78.67 28.96 -2.28
N PHE A 511 -78.16 28.27 -3.30
CA PHE A 511 -78.85 28.12 -4.58
C PHE A 511 -80.13 27.28 -4.46
N ALA A 512 -80.09 26.18 -3.71
CA ALA A 512 -81.27 25.35 -3.45
C ALA A 512 -82.33 26.13 -2.67
N TYR A 513 -81.92 26.92 -1.68
CA TYR A 513 -82.81 27.80 -0.91
C TYR A 513 -83.54 28.81 -1.79
N ILE A 514 -82.82 29.48 -2.70
CA ILE A 514 -83.42 30.41 -3.67
C ILE A 514 -84.35 29.65 -4.63
N GLY A 515 -83.94 28.49 -5.14
CA GLY A 515 -84.74 27.66 -6.05
C GLY A 515 -86.04 27.17 -5.42
N VAL A 516 -86.00 26.69 -4.18
CA VAL A 516 -87.19 26.27 -3.42
C VAL A 516 -88.12 27.47 -3.19
N SER A 517 -87.57 28.61 -2.77
CA SER A 517 -88.36 29.84 -2.56
C SER A 517 -89.07 30.30 -3.85
N GLN A 518 -88.39 30.23 -5.00
CA GLN A 518 -88.98 30.55 -6.30
C GLN A 518 -90.02 29.52 -6.75
N SER A 519 -89.80 28.23 -6.48
CA SER A 519 -90.76 27.18 -6.83
C SER A 519 -92.07 27.29 -6.05
N LEU A 520 -91.99 27.67 -4.77
CA LEU A 520 -93.16 27.97 -3.92
C LEU A 520 -93.92 29.20 -4.40
N GLN A 521 -93.20 30.22 -4.87
CA GLN A 521 -93.82 31.39 -5.50
C GLN A 521 -94.53 31.03 -6.83
N SER A 522 -94.03 30.04 -7.57
CA SER A 522 -94.53 29.68 -8.92
C SER A 522 -95.67 28.66 -8.90
N HIS A 523 -95.87 27.93 -7.81
CA HIS A 523 -97.07 27.08 -7.60
C HIS A 523 -98.24 27.95 -7.14
N ASP A 524 -98.67 28.86 -8.02
CA ASP A 524 -99.94 29.56 -7.94
C ASP A 524 -100.97 28.80 -8.78
N PRO A 525 -102.00 28.15 -8.19
CA PRO A 525 -102.98 27.35 -8.91
C PRO A 525 -104.04 28.25 -9.55
N THR A 526 -103.63 29.21 -10.38
CA THR A 526 -104.52 30.14 -11.10
C THR A 526 -104.46 29.98 -12.62
N ASN A 527 -103.96 28.84 -13.15
CA ASN A 527 -104.08 28.54 -14.58
C ASN A 527 -104.42 27.08 -14.92
N ALA A 528 -105.07 26.36 -14.02
CA ALA A 528 -105.56 25.00 -14.24
C ALA A 528 -107.10 24.92 -14.33
N TYR A 529 -107.71 25.72 -15.21
CA TYR A 529 -109.07 25.49 -15.72
C TYR A 529 -109.19 26.01 -17.15
N SER A 530 -108.81 25.20 -18.15
CA SER A 530 -109.36 25.23 -19.52
C SER A 530 -108.61 24.26 -20.44
N SER A 531 -109.02 22.99 -20.47
CA SER A 531 -109.01 22.13 -21.67
C SER A 531 -109.45 20.71 -21.32
N GLU A 532 -110.74 20.44 -21.48
CA GLU A 532 -111.21 19.07 -21.73
C GLU A 532 -110.66 18.54 -23.08
N PRO A 533 -110.46 17.22 -23.23
CA PRO A 533 -109.92 16.62 -24.45
C PRO A 533 -111.03 16.27 -25.48
N GLY A 534 -110.92 16.75 -26.72
CA GLY A 534 -111.55 16.14 -27.91
C GLY A 534 -110.60 15.09 -28.51
N GLN A 535 -110.97 13.96 -29.13
CA GLN A 535 -112.07 13.55 -30.02
C GLN A 535 -111.92 11.99 -30.21
N PRO A 536 -112.67 11.22 -31.05
CA PRO A 536 -113.59 11.60 -32.14
C PRO A 536 -114.94 10.83 -32.23
N HIS A 537 -115.72 11.32 -33.20
CA HIS A 537 -117.02 10.91 -33.75
C HIS A 537 -117.43 9.42 -33.82
N GLY A 538 -118.72 9.20 -33.59
CA GLY A 538 -119.56 8.16 -34.19
C GLY A 538 -120.98 8.70 -34.45
N TYR A 539 -121.49 8.54 -35.68
CA TYR A 539 -122.74 9.11 -36.22
C TYR A 539 -124.02 8.38 -35.75
N SER A 540 -125.12 9.14 -35.56
CA SER A 540 -126.41 8.98 -36.26
C SER A 540 -127.40 10.08 -35.82
N GLN A 541 -127.81 10.95 -36.75
CA GLN A 541 -129.21 11.18 -37.23
C GLN A 541 -130.21 11.62 -36.12
N SER A 542 -130.98 12.70 -36.21
CA SER A 542 -131.57 13.42 -37.35
C SER A 542 -132.22 14.74 -36.88
N GLN A 543 -132.17 15.77 -37.76
CA GLN A 543 -133.15 16.84 -38.07
C GLN A 543 -134.20 17.18 -37.00
N GLY A 544 -134.26 18.40 -36.45
CA GLY A 544 -134.73 19.64 -37.10
C GLY A 544 -135.55 20.48 -36.07
N PRO A 545 -135.79 21.78 -36.30
CA PRO A 545 -135.80 22.81 -35.24
C PRO A 545 -137.21 23.41 -34.96
N PRO A 546 -137.33 24.58 -34.31
CA PRO A 546 -137.50 24.83 -32.87
C PRO A 546 -138.97 25.21 -32.51
N GLN A 547 -139.29 25.39 -31.21
CA GLN A 547 -140.02 26.59 -30.72
C GLN A 547 -140.22 26.65 -29.19
N THR A 548 -139.82 27.80 -28.65
CA THR A 548 -140.40 28.64 -27.58
C THR A 548 -141.33 28.08 -26.49
N ASN A 549 -140.93 28.33 -25.24
CA ASN A 549 -141.62 29.05 -24.13
C ASN A 549 -140.78 28.76 -22.87
N GLY A 550 -140.46 29.63 -21.91
CA GLY A 550 -141.15 30.76 -21.29
C GLY A 550 -140.90 30.63 -19.78
N GLN A 551 -140.42 31.70 -19.14
CA GLN A 551 -140.36 31.96 -17.68
C GLN A 551 -139.56 31.02 -16.74
N THR A 552 -138.66 31.58 -15.93
CA THR A 552 -138.84 31.86 -14.46
C THR A 552 -137.47 32.09 -13.79
N GLN A 553 -137.46 32.96 -12.77
CA GLN A 553 -136.35 33.37 -11.88
C GLN A 553 -135.53 32.22 -11.26
N GLN A 554 -134.23 32.44 -11.02
CA GLN A 554 -133.57 32.05 -9.76
C GLN A 554 -132.18 32.69 -9.54
N LYS A 555 -131.92 33.02 -8.26
CA LYS A 555 -130.69 33.52 -7.63
C LYS A 555 -129.47 32.63 -7.90
N GLU A 556 -128.28 33.23 -7.87
CA GLU A 556 -127.00 32.80 -7.24
C GLU A 556 -125.87 33.74 -7.75
N LYS A 557 -124.76 34.08 -7.10
CA LYS A 557 -124.17 33.94 -5.76
C LYS A 557 -122.75 34.49 -5.93
N ASP A 558 -122.38 35.56 -5.23
CA ASP A 558 -121.01 36.08 -5.25
C ASP A 558 -120.05 35.10 -4.55
N SER A 559 -119.00 34.67 -5.25
CA SER A 559 -117.89 33.88 -4.71
C SER A 559 -116.62 34.76 -4.58
N PRO A 560 -115.93 34.79 -3.43
CA PRO A 560 -114.69 35.53 -3.28
C PRO A 560 -113.50 34.76 -3.88
N GLU A 561 -112.62 35.45 -4.61
CA GLU A 561 -111.27 34.97 -4.95
C GLU A 561 -110.46 34.81 -3.65
N TYR A 562 -110.00 33.58 -3.37
CA TYR A 562 -108.98 33.34 -2.35
C TYR A 562 -107.61 33.74 -2.91
N THR A 563 -107.01 34.80 -2.37
CA THR A 563 -105.63 35.22 -2.69
C THR A 563 -104.63 34.44 -1.83
N ASN A 564 -103.64 33.82 -2.47
CA ASN A 564 -102.56 33.08 -1.81
C ASN A 564 -101.62 34.02 -1.02
N GLU A 565 -101.23 33.67 0.22
CA GLU A 565 -100.37 34.50 1.10
C GLU A 565 -98.85 34.41 0.75
N PHE A 566 -98.47 33.57 -0.22
CA PHE A 566 -97.07 33.34 -0.62
C PHE A 566 -96.54 34.38 -1.64
N GLY A 567 -96.30 35.61 -1.17
CA GLY A 567 -95.49 36.60 -1.91
C GLY A 567 -93.98 36.27 -1.94
N ILE A 568 -93.18 37.04 -2.70
CA ILE A 568 -91.71 36.85 -2.82
C ILE A 568 -91.03 36.79 -1.45
N PHE A 569 -91.32 37.77 -0.59
CA PHE A 569 -90.73 37.86 0.74
C PHE A 569 -91.27 36.79 1.70
N ASN A 570 -92.55 36.45 1.60
CA ASN A 570 -93.18 35.45 2.45
C ASN A 570 -92.68 34.03 2.13
N SER A 571 -92.46 33.72 0.85
CA SER A 571 -91.90 32.44 0.40
C SER A 571 -90.44 32.25 0.83
N LEU A 572 -89.67 33.33 0.80
CA LEU A 572 -88.27 33.34 1.27
C LEU A 572 -88.21 33.19 2.80
N TRP A 573 -89.06 33.91 3.52
CA TRP A 573 -89.17 33.81 4.98
C TRP A 573 -89.64 32.42 5.44
N PHE A 574 -90.64 31.86 4.78
CA PHE A 574 -91.13 30.50 5.03
C PHE A 574 -90.02 29.47 4.82
N SER A 575 -89.30 29.55 3.70
CA SER A 575 -88.20 28.62 3.40
C SER A 575 -87.06 28.71 4.43
N LEU A 576 -86.79 29.91 4.97
CA LEU A 576 -85.76 30.10 5.99
C LEU A 576 -86.18 29.54 7.34
N GLY A 577 -87.42 29.81 7.77
CA GLY A 577 -87.99 29.30 9.02
C GLY A 577 -88.10 27.78 9.03
N ALA A 578 -88.46 27.18 7.89
CA ALA A 578 -88.45 25.74 7.69
C ALA A 578 -87.03 25.15 7.74
N PHE A 579 -86.06 25.78 7.07
CA PHE A 579 -84.66 25.33 7.04
C PHE A 579 -84.00 25.39 8.43
N MET A 580 -84.27 26.46 9.20
CA MET A 580 -83.75 26.63 10.56
C MET A 580 -84.52 25.84 11.62
N GLN A 581 -85.54 25.06 11.23
CA GLN A 581 -86.41 24.27 12.11
C GLN A 581 -87.14 25.10 13.18
N GLN A 582 -87.35 26.40 12.91
CA GLN A 582 -88.02 27.33 13.83
C GLN A 582 -89.53 27.44 13.58
N GLY A 583 -90.03 26.83 12.50
CA GLY A 583 -91.44 26.92 12.08
C GLY A 583 -91.75 28.27 11.43
N CYS A 584 -92.89 28.35 10.75
CA CYS A 584 -93.42 29.59 10.19
C CYS A 584 -94.94 29.62 10.40
N ASP A 585 -95.52 30.80 10.55
CA ASP A 585 -96.96 30.97 10.83
C ASP A 585 -97.85 30.66 9.61
N ILE A 586 -97.26 30.51 8.43
CA ILE A 586 -97.93 30.33 7.13
C ILE A 586 -97.62 28.91 6.64
N SER A 587 -98.62 28.16 6.15
CA SER A 587 -98.45 26.83 5.57
C SER A 587 -98.94 26.79 4.12
N PRO A 588 -98.23 26.09 3.20
CA PRO A 588 -98.63 25.94 1.81
C PRO A 588 -99.91 25.12 1.61
#